data_AF-H6Q8D1-F1
#
_entry.id   AF-H6Q8D1-F1
#
_cell.length_a   1.000
_cell.length_b   1.000
_cell.length_c   1.000
_cell.angle_alpha   90.00
_cell.angle_beta   90.00
_cell.angle_gamma   90.00
#
_symmetry.space_group_name_H-M   'P 1'
#
loop_
_entity.id
_entity.type
_entity.pdbx_description
1 polymer ?
#
loop_
_entity_poly.entity_id
_entity_poly.type
_entity_poly.pdbx_seq_one_letter_code
_entity_poly.pdbx_strand_id
1 'polypeptide(L)'
;MDDGIAPRDLKVEIIKDGLRNIRAKYKECQTTRKKEICYAIAANELMSMFGSLVPNVWHDPEMRFFILKGTEGFFVYDADLDKLRILSIEEIVTIILRET
;
A
#
# COMPACT_ATOMS: atom_id res chain seq x y z
N MET A 1 -2.38 -1.95 -31.65
CA MET A 1 -2.82 -0.90 -30.71
C MET A 1 -1.82 -0.97 -29.59
N ASP A 2 -0.85 -0.06 -29.62
CA ASP A 2 0.24 0.01 -28.65
C ASP A 2 -0.27 0.92 -27.54
N ASP A 3 -0.88 0.33 -26.52
CA ASP A 3 -1.28 1.04 -25.31
C ASP A 3 0.03 1.41 -24.61
N GLY A 4 0.65 2.54 -25.01
CA GLY A 4 2.02 2.98 -24.68
C GLY A 4 2.29 3.26 -23.19
N ILE A 5 1.85 2.37 -22.32
CA ILE A 5 2.05 2.37 -20.88
C ILE A 5 3.45 1.84 -20.59
N ALA A 6 4.24 2.63 -19.88
CA ALA A 6 5.59 2.22 -19.53
C ALA A 6 5.55 0.98 -18.60
N PRO A 7 6.50 0.03 -18.70
CA PRO A 7 6.55 -1.16 -17.84
C PRO A 7 6.59 -0.85 -16.33
N ARG A 8 7.00 0.36 -15.95
CA ARG A 8 6.98 0.86 -14.57
C ARG A 8 5.56 1.13 -14.09
N ASP A 9 4.74 1.79 -14.90
CA ASP A 9 3.37 2.15 -14.54
C ASP A 9 2.52 0.89 -14.37
N LEU A 10 2.75 -0.11 -15.23
CA LEU A 10 2.12 -1.43 -15.11
C LEU A 10 2.42 -2.08 -13.75
N LYS A 11 3.65 -1.96 -13.23
CA LYS A 11 4.03 -2.50 -11.91
C LYS A 11 3.37 -1.74 -10.76
N VAL A 12 3.21 -0.42 -10.90
CA VAL A 12 2.56 0.42 -9.89
C VAL A 12 1.08 0.07 -9.76
N GLU A 13 0.38 -0.11 -10.88
CA GLU A 13 -1.03 -0.50 -10.86
C GLU A 13 -1.24 -1.90 -10.27
N ILE A 14 -0.37 -2.87 -10.58
CA ILE A 14 -0.41 -4.20 -9.94
C ILE A 14 -0.26 -4.09 -8.41
N ILE A 15 0.64 -3.21 -7.93
CA ILE A 15 0.82 -2.97 -6.50
C ILE A 15 -0.44 -2.34 -5.89
N LYS A 16 -0.99 -1.28 -6.51
CA LYS A 16 -2.22 -0.63 -6.03
C LYS A 16 -3.38 -1.61 -5.96
N ASP A 17 -3.61 -2.39 -7.02
CA ASP A 17 -4.68 -3.38 -7.08
C ASP A 17 -4.54 -4.45 -5.99
N GLY A 18 -3.32 -4.94 -5.76
CA GLY A 18 -3.02 -5.90 -4.69
C GLY A 18 -3.34 -5.33 -3.31
N LEU A 19 -2.86 -4.12 -2.99
CA LEU A 19 -3.11 -3.46 -1.70
C LEU A 19 -4.59 -3.13 -1.49
N ARG A 20 -5.28 -2.62 -2.53
CA ARG A 20 -6.71 -2.36 -2.50
C ARG A 20 -7.52 -3.63 -2.23
N ASN A 21 -7.14 -4.74 -2.86
CA ASN A 21 -7.77 -6.04 -2.62
C ASN A 21 -7.54 -6.55 -1.19
N ILE A 22 -6.33 -6.38 -0.64
CA ILE A 22 -6.04 -6.72 0.77
C ILE A 22 -6.94 -5.93 1.72
N ARG A 23 -7.10 -4.62 1.50
CA ARG A 23 -8.02 -3.78 2.27
C ARG A 23 -9.47 -4.22 2.14
N ALA A 24 -9.93 -4.52 0.93
CA ALA A 24 -11.30 -4.99 0.69
C ALA A 24 -11.58 -6.30 1.45
N LYS A 25 -10.69 -7.29 1.33
CA LYS A 25 -10.77 -8.56 2.07
C LYS A 25 -10.71 -8.37 3.59
N TYR A 26 -9.89 -7.43 4.07
CA TYR A 26 -9.81 -7.12 5.48
C TYR A 26 -11.14 -6.58 6.02
N LYS A 27 -11.76 -5.61 5.31
CA LYS A 27 -13.09 -5.08 5.65
C LYS A 27 -14.16 -6.19 5.64
N GLU A 28 -14.14 -7.03 4.61
CA GLU A 28 -15.08 -8.15 4.50
C GLU A 28 -14.93 -9.13 5.68
N CYS A 29 -13.69 -9.50 6.02
CA CYS A 29 -13.40 -10.39 7.16
C CYS A 29 -13.93 -9.83 8.48
N GLN A 30 -13.80 -8.52 8.71
CA GLN A 30 -14.25 -7.87 9.95
C GLN A 30 -15.76 -7.97 10.16
N THR A 31 -16.55 -8.25 9.12
CA THR A 31 -18.00 -8.43 9.26
C THR A 31 -18.37 -9.76 9.96
N THR A 32 -17.44 -10.72 10.00
CA THR A 32 -17.70 -12.08 10.51
C THR A 32 -16.70 -12.56 11.56
N ARG A 33 -15.53 -11.92 11.68
CA ARG A 33 -14.43 -12.37 12.55
C ARG A 33 -13.83 -11.23 13.38
N LYS A 34 -13.09 -11.60 14.42
CA LYS A 34 -12.33 -10.65 15.25
C LYS A 34 -11.23 -9.97 14.44
N LYS A 35 -10.91 -8.73 14.81
CA LYS A 35 -9.95 -7.87 14.12
C LYS A 35 -8.56 -8.48 14.01
N GLU A 36 -8.10 -9.16 15.06
CA GLU A 36 -6.77 -9.78 15.13
C GLU A 36 -6.62 -10.92 14.12
N ILE A 37 -7.70 -11.69 13.91
CA ILE A 37 -7.75 -12.77 12.90
C ILE A 37 -7.69 -12.16 11.50
N CYS A 38 -8.47 -11.11 11.25
CA CYS A 38 -8.47 -10.44 9.94
C CYS A 38 -7.12 -9.78 9.65
N TYR A 39 -6.49 -9.21 10.67
CA TYR A 39 -5.14 -8.66 10.56
C TYR A 39 -4.13 -9.75 10.19
N ALA A 40 -4.15 -10.90 10.85
CA ALA A 40 -3.25 -12.00 10.54
C ALA A 40 -3.42 -12.50 9.10
N ILE A 41 -4.66 -12.57 8.60
CA ILE A 41 -4.95 -12.94 7.21
C ILE A 41 -4.38 -11.90 6.24
N ALA A 42 -4.64 -10.60 6.48
CA ALA A 42 -4.14 -9.52 5.65
C ALA A 42 -2.60 -9.45 5.66
N ALA A 43 -1.96 -9.66 6.81
CA ALA A 43 -0.52 -9.73 6.94
C ALA A 43 0.07 -10.90 6.14
N ASN A 44 -0.60 -12.06 6.12
CA ASN A 44 -0.19 -13.20 5.29
C ASN A 44 -0.30 -12.90 3.79
N GLU A 45 -1.32 -12.16 3.36
CA GLU A 45 -1.45 -11.70 1.97
C GLU A 45 -0.33 -10.74 1.59
N LEU A 46 0.06 -9.81 2.48
CA LEU A 46 1.23 -8.95 2.29
C LEU A 46 2.52 -9.77 2.15
N MET A 47 2.71 -10.79 3.01
CA MET A 47 3.84 -11.73 2.89
C MET A 47 3.83 -12.48 1.56
N SER A 48 2.68 -12.94 1.09
CA SER A 48 2.57 -13.61 -0.21
C SER A 48 2.89 -12.69 -1.38
N MET A 49 2.49 -11.42 -1.29
CA MET A 49 2.65 -10.44 -2.38
C MET A 49 4.08 -9.90 -2.46
N PHE A 50 4.69 -9.57 -1.32
CA PHE A 50 5.98 -8.89 -1.28
C PHE A 50 7.14 -9.80 -0.88
N GLY A 51 6.89 -10.96 -0.26
CA GLY A 51 7.91 -11.90 0.14
C GLY A 51 9.00 -11.25 1.00
N SER A 52 10.25 -11.32 0.52
CA SER A 52 11.41 -10.71 1.20
C SER A 52 11.38 -9.19 1.25
N LEU A 53 10.49 -8.53 0.48
CA LEU A 53 10.33 -7.08 0.46
C LEU A 53 9.35 -6.55 1.51
N VAL A 54 8.66 -7.42 2.28
CA VAL A 54 7.74 -6.97 3.35
C VAL A 54 8.35 -5.98 4.34
N PRO A 55 9.63 -6.05 4.74
CA PRO A 55 10.22 -5.03 5.61
C PRO A 55 10.18 -3.60 5.04
N ASN A 56 10.01 -3.46 3.73
CA ASN A 56 9.86 -2.17 3.04
C ASN A 56 8.40 -1.72 2.92
N VAL A 57 7.43 -2.50 3.41
CA VAL A 57 6.00 -2.21 3.38
C VAL A 57 5.55 -1.85 4.80
N TRP A 58 5.21 -0.60 5.01
CA TRP A 58 4.60 -0.11 6.25
C TRP A 58 3.13 0.12 6.02
N HIS A 59 2.32 -0.19 7.03
CA HIS A 59 0.89 0.01 6.96
C HIS A 59 0.33 0.34 8.33
N ASP A 60 -0.84 0.95 8.36
CA ASP A 60 -1.57 1.16 9.61
C ASP A 60 -2.29 -0.13 10.05
N PRO A 61 -2.75 -0.22 11.31
CA PRO A 61 -3.44 -1.41 11.81
C PRO A 61 -4.77 -1.74 11.10
N GLU A 62 -5.40 -0.78 10.42
CA GLU A 62 -6.62 -0.99 9.63
C GLU A 62 -6.34 -1.43 8.20
N MET A 63 -5.08 -1.57 7.78
CA MET A 63 -4.72 -1.90 6.39
C MET A 63 -5.29 -0.89 5.38
N ARG A 64 -5.49 0.37 5.77
CA ARG A 64 -6.01 1.44 4.90
C ARG A 64 -4.86 2.20 4.22
N PHE A 65 -3.87 2.60 5.01
CA PHE A 65 -2.75 3.40 4.57
C PHE A 65 -1.52 2.52 4.43
N PHE A 66 -0.84 2.65 3.30
CA PHE A 66 0.38 1.92 3.00
C PHE A 66 1.50 2.88 2.61
N ILE A 67 2.71 2.61 3.06
CA ILE A 67 3.94 3.27 2.65
C ILE A 67 4.91 2.19 2.20
N LEU A 68 5.31 2.20 0.93
CA LEU A 68 6.28 1.26 0.39
C LEU A 68 7.55 1.99 0.02
N LYS A 69 8.68 1.55 0.54
CA LYS A 69 9.99 2.05 0.16
C LYS A 69 10.41 1.43 -1.18
N GLY A 70 10.43 2.25 -2.23
CA GLY A 70 10.97 1.87 -3.54
C GLY A 70 12.37 2.42 -3.78
N THR A 71 12.88 2.21 -5.00
CA THR A 71 14.20 2.71 -5.42
C THR A 71 14.24 4.22 -5.66
N GLU A 72 13.10 4.82 -6.02
CA GLU A 72 13.01 6.24 -6.38
C GLU A 72 12.29 7.10 -5.34
N GLY A 73 11.87 6.50 -4.22
CA GLY A 73 11.13 7.20 -3.18
C GLY A 73 10.15 6.29 -2.46
N PHE A 74 9.17 6.92 -1.81
CA PHE A 74 8.15 6.26 -1.02
C PHE A 74 6.82 6.31 -1.76
N PHE A 75 6.22 5.14 -1.97
CA PHE A 75 4.87 4.99 -2.47
C PHE A 75 3.91 5.11 -1.29
N VAL A 76 3.19 6.22 -1.21
CA VAL A 76 2.21 6.50 -0.16
C VAL A 76 0.81 6.30 -0.74
N TYR A 77 0.06 5.35 -0.20
CA TYR A 77 -1.21 4.90 -0.77
C TYR A 77 -2.33 4.90 0.28
N ASP A 78 -3.47 5.50 -0.07
CA ASP A 78 -4.74 5.33 0.64
C ASP A 78 -5.62 4.36 -0.15
N ALA A 79 -5.78 3.14 0.36
CA ALA A 79 -6.53 2.07 -0.28
C ALA A 79 -8.04 2.28 -0.28
N ASP A 80 -8.57 3.11 0.63
CA ASP A 80 -10.01 3.43 0.66
C ASP A 80 -10.36 4.51 -0.38
N LEU A 81 -9.44 5.44 -0.65
CA LEU A 81 -9.63 6.51 -1.65
C LEU A 81 -9.03 6.19 -3.01
N ASP A 82 -8.31 5.07 -3.13
CA ASP A 82 -7.49 4.69 -4.28
C ASP A 82 -6.55 5.81 -4.76
N LYS A 83 -5.91 6.47 -3.79
CA LYS A 83 -4.98 7.59 -4.05
C LYS A 83 -3.55 7.18 -3.76
N LEU A 84 -2.72 7.22 -4.80
CA LEU A 84 -1.28 6.99 -4.71
C LEU A 84 -0.52 8.29 -4.93
N ARG A 85 0.54 8.50 -4.14
CA ARG A 85 1.60 9.46 -4.41
C ARG A 85 2.95 8.79 -4.28
N ILE A 86 3.90 9.22 -5.11
CA ILE A 86 5.31 8.87 -4.97
C ILE A 86 6.00 10.13 -4.46
N LEU A 87 6.64 10.04 -3.31
CA LEU A 87 7.30 11.18 -2.67
C LEU A 87 8.75 10.85 -2.34
N SER A 88 9.63 11.83 -2.47
CA SER A 88 10.99 11.76 -1.92
C SER A 88 10.98 11.93 -0.40
N ILE A 89 12.11 11.64 0.27
CA ILE A 89 12.24 11.89 1.71
C ILE A 89 12.13 13.39 1.99
N GLU A 90 12.74 14.23 1.17
CA GLU A 90 12.73 15.68 1.30
C GLU A 90 11.31 16.24 1.21
N GLU A 91 10.50 15.74 0.28
CA GLU A 91 9.07 16.12 0.16
C GLU A 91 8.29 15.70 1.39
N ILE A 92 8.47 14.47 1.89
CA ILE A 92 7.80 13.97 3.10
C ILE A 92 8.16 14.83 4.30
N VAL A 93 9.45 15.06 4.54
CA VAL A 93 9.94 15.88 5.66
C VAL A 93 9.39 17.30 5.56
N THR A 94 9.36 17.87 4.34
CA THR A 94 8.79 19.21 4.11
C THR A 94 7.30 19.25 4.44
N ILE A 95 6.52 18.24 4.05
CA ILE A 95 5.08 18.17 4.32
C ILE A 95 4.81 18.02 5.83
N ILE A 96 5.61 17.23 6.53
CA ILE A 96 5.41 16.95 7.97
C ILE A 96 5.87 18.11 8.85
N LEU A 97 7.03 18.71 8.55
CA LEU A 97 7.66 19.73 9.40
C LEU A 97 7.27 21.16 9.05
N ARG A 98 6.68 21.42 7.88
CA ARG A 98 6.04 22.72 7.64
C ARG A 98 4.68 22.73 8.34
N GLU A 99 4.74 23.02 9.63
CA GLU A 99 3.57 23.43 10.43
C GLU A 99 2.84 24.55 9.68
N THR A 100 1.54 24.38 9.45
CA THR A 100 0.61 25.49 9.17
C THR A 100 0.36 26.29 10.44
#